data_AF-A0A8J5RJF8-F1
#
_entry.id   AF-A0A8J5RJF8-F1
#
_cell.length_a   1.000
_cell.length_b   1.000
_cell.length_c   1.000
_cell.angle_alpha   90.00
_cell.angle_beta   90.00
_cell.angle_gamma   90.00
#
_symmetry.space_group_name_H-M   'P 1'
#
loop_
_entity.id
_entity.type
_entity.pdbx_description
1 polymer ?
#
loop_
_entity_poly.entity_id
_entity_poly.type
_entity_poly.pdbx_seq_one_letter_code
_entity_poly.pdbx_strand_id
1 'polypeptide(L)'
;MGIDLKFFFVRAGMMAWLFINLSLFAKSYLSGSVNLSVILYQFFCVWYIVDYFVHEEFMTSIWDVIAERLGFMLVFGDLLFIPFTFTIQVCVPFFHFCIYKFDPWLVAFEKQSGVIPLYAILNCFIFILGYLVFRGANKQKHVFKKNPNALVWGKPPKLVRGKLLASGYWGIARHCNYLGDILPALSFSLPCGTRC
;
A
#
# COMPACT_ATOMS: atom_id res chain seq x y z
N MET A 1 -30.90 -7.83 -5.64
CA MET A 1 -29.48 -7.47 -5.48
C MET A 1 -29.13 -7.67 -4.01
N GLY A 2 -28.25 -8.63 -3.69
CA GLY A 2 -27.75 -8.80 -2.31
C GLY A 2 -26.49 -7.97 -2.09
N ILE A 3 -26.27 -7.48 -0.87
CA ILE A 3 -25.03 -6.83 -0.48
C ILE A 3 -24.09 -7.91 0.07
N ASP A 4 -22.89 -8.03 -0.50
CA ASP A 4 -21.81 -8.82 0.11
C ASP A 4 -21.17 -8.00 1.22
N LEU A 5 -21.37 -8.42 2.47
CA LEU A 5 -20.89 -7.67 3.64
C LEU A 5 -19.36 -7.61 3.74
N LYS A 6 -18.64 -8.63 3.25
CA LYS A 6 -17.17 -8.61 3.29
C LYS A 6 -16.64 -7.52 2.38
N PHE A 7 -17.13 -7.47 1.14
CA PHE A 7 -16.78 -6.38 0.22
C PHE A 7 -17.20 -5.01 0.75
N PHE A 8 -18.39 -4.93 1.36
CA PHE A 8 -18.85 -3.68 1.94
C PHE A 8 -17.90 -3.15 3.02
N PHE A 9 -17.46 -3.99 3.95
CA PHE A 9 -16.55 -3.56 5.02
C PHE A 9 -15.16 -3.18 4.51
N VAL A 10 -14.57 -3.94 3.60
CA VAL A 10 -13.27 -3.58 3.00
C VAL A 10 -13.36 -2.25 2.26
N ARG A 11 -14.43 -2.01 1.47
CA ARG A 11 -14.66 -0.71 0.80
C ARG A 11 -14.73 0.43 1.82
N ALA A 12 -15.51 0.24 2.89
CA ALA A 12 -15.66 1.23 3.94
C ALA A 12 -14.31 1.52 4.64
N GLY A 13 -13.54 0.47 4.94
CA GLY A 13 -12.19 0.57 5.52
C GLY A 13 -11.21 1.35 4.65
N MET A 14 -11.14 1.03 3.36
CA MET A 14 -10.26 1.71 2.40
C MET A 14 -10.66 3.18 2.18
N MET A 15 -11.96 3.47 2.11
CA MET A 15 -12.44 4.86 2.03
C MET A 15 -12.16 5.64 3.32
N ALA A 16 -12.36 5.02 4.49
CA ALA A 16 -12.05 5.63 5.77
C ALA A 16 -10.56 5.97 5.88
N TRP A 17 -9.68 5.04 5.46
CA TRP A 17 -8.24 5.27 5.40
C TRP A 17 -7.90 6.51 4.54
N LEU A 18 -8.49 6.62 3.35
CA LEU A 18 -8.30 7.76 2.46
C LEU A 18 -8.74 9.08 3.11
N PHE A 19 -9.94 9.12 3.67
CA PHE A 19 -10.50 10.35 4.23
C PHE A 19 -9.75 10.83 5.48
N ILE A 20 -9.32 9.90 6.34
CA ILE A 20 -8.49 10.23 7.50
C ILE A 20 -7.17 10.84 7.02
N ASN A 21 -6.51 10.24 6.03
CA ASN A 21 -5.27 10.78 5.49
C ASN A 21 -5.44 12.16 4.86
N LEU A 22 -6.49 12.38 4.08
CA LEU A 22 -6.80 13.70 3.51
C LEU A 22 -7.07 14.75 4.61
N SER A 23 -7.75 14.35 5.70
CA SER A 23 -7.99 15.22 6.85
C SER A 23 -6.68 15.61 7.55
N LEU A 24 -5.80 14.64 7.80
CA LEU A 24 -4.48 14.89 8.40
C LEU A 24 -3.59 15.75 7.50
N PHE A 25 -3.63 15.52 6.19
CA PHE A 25 -2.94 16.36 5.22
C PHE A 25 -3.44 17.81 5.25
N ALA A 26 -4.76 18.01 5.23
CA ALA A 26 -5.37 19.33 5.34
C ALA A 26 -4.97 20.03 6.66
N LYS A 27 -4.94 19.29 7.78
CA LYS A 27 -4.47 19.81 9.06
C LYS A 27 -3.01 20.26 8.99
N SER A 28 -2.13 19.44 8.40
CA SER A 28 -0.71 19.78 8.23
C SER A 28 -0.50 21.00 7.31
N TYR A 29 -1.32 21.12 6.27
CA TYR A 29 -1.32 22.28 5.37
C TYR A 29 -1.69 23.57 6.09
N LEU A 30 -2.77 23.54 6.88
CA LEU A 30 -3.21 24.69 7.67
C LEU A 30 -2.21 25.08 8.77
N SER A 31 -1.45 24.13 9.33
CA SER A 31 -0.38 24.43 10.30
C SER A 31 0.94 24.86 9.66
N GLY A 32 1.05 24.86 8.33
CA GLY A 32 2.30 25.17 7.62
C GLY A 32 3.41 24.13 7.82
N SER A 33 3.06 22.90 8.20
CA SER A 33 3.99 21.80 8.52
C SER A 33 4.15 20.78 7.39
N VAL A 34 3.68 21.11 6.18
CA VAL A 34 3.79 20.20 5.03
C VAL A 34 5.23 20.14 4.58
N ASN A 35 5.80 18.95 4.66
CA ASN A 35 7.13 18.62 4.16
C ASN A 35 7.04 17.58 3.05
N LEU A 36 8.18 17.30 2.40
CA LEU A 36 8.26 16.33 1.31
C LEU A 36 7.83 14.92 1.72
N SER A 37 8.11 14.51 2.97
CA SER A 37 7.70 13.20 3.49
C SER A 37 6.18 13.03 3.53
N VAL A 38 5.48 14.04 4.04
CA VAL A 38 4.01 14.07 4.11
C VAL A 38 3.41 13.99 2.71
N ILE A 39 3.98 14.73 1.74
CA ILE A 39 3.51 14.71 0.35
C ILE A 39 3.71 13.32 -0.28
N LEU A 40 4.90 12.73 -0.13
CA LEU A 40 5.22 11.41 -0.69
C LEU A 40 4.31 10.32 -0.13
N TYR A 41 4.16 10.26 1.19
CA TYR A 41 3.27 9.31 1.82
C TYR A 41 1.82 9.49 1.33
N GLN A 42 1.32 10.73 1.29
CA GLN A 42 -0.04 11.00 0.85
C GLN A 42 -0.27 10.54 -0.59
N PHE A 43 0.71 10.80 -1.47
CA PHE A 43 0.66 10.36 -2.87
C PHE A 43 0.62 8.83 -2.98
N PHE A 44 1.52 8.11 -2.29
CA PHE A 44 1.55 6.65 -2.36
C PHE A 44 0.29 6.01 -1.80
N CYS A 45 -0.24 6.54 -0.69
CA CYS A 45 -1.49 6.05 -0.09
C CYS A 45 -2.67 6.23 -1.05
N VAL A 46 -2.85 7.43 -1.60
CA VAL A 46 -3.92 7.70 -2.59
C VAL A 46 -3.78 6.77 -3.79
N TRP A 47 -2.56 6.62 -4.31
CA TRP A 47 -2.30 5.72 -5.43
C TRP A 47 -2.67 4.26 -5.12
N TYR A 48 -2.28 3.75 -3.95
CA TYR A 48 -2.58 2.38 -3.54
C TYR A 48 -4.09 2.14 -3.39
N ILE A 49 -4.81 3.09 -2.78
CA ILE A 49 -6.27 3.00 -2.61
C ILE A 49 -6.99 3.07 -3.96
N VAL A 50 -6.55 3.95 -4.86
CA VAL A 50 -7.12 4.02 -6.22
C VAL A 50 -6.86 2.74 -7.00
N ASP A 51 -5.64 2.18 -6.94
CA ASP A 51 -5.32 0.91 -7.60
C ASP A 51 -6.20 -0.25 -7.09
N TYR A 52 -6.46 -0.27 -5.78
CA TYR A 52 -7.41 -1.20 -5.17
C TYR A 52 -8.79 -1.11 -5.83
N PHE A 53 -9.37 0.11 -5.93
CA PHE A 53 -10.72 0.27 -6.48
C PHE A 53 -10.79 0.00 -7.99
N VAL A 54 -9.77 0.38 -8.74
CA VAL A 54 -9.68 0.09 -10.20
C VAL A 54 -9.65 -1.41 -10.46
N HIS A 55 -9.03 -2.18 -9.56
CA HIS A 55 -8.82 -3.61 -9.72
C HIS A 55 -9.54 -4.45 -8.67
N GLU A 56 -10.65 -3.93 -8.17
CA GLU A 56 -11.46 -4.57 -7.14
C GLU A 56 -11.91 -5.98 -7.56
N GLU A 57 -12.09 -6.23 -8.87
CA GLU A 57 -12.43 -7.56 -9.38
C GLU A 57 -11.43 -8.66 -8.94
N PHE A 58 -10.16 -8.32 -8.74
CA PHE A 58 -9.14 -9.28 -8.29
C PHE A 58 -9.34 -9.70 -6.83
N MET A 59 -9.98 -8.85 -6.02
CA MET A 59 -10.27 -9.12 -4.62
C MET A 59 -11.31 -10.24 -4.44
N THR A 60 -12.10 -10.57 -5.47
CA THR A 60 -13.00 -11.74 -5.42
C THR A 60 -12.26 -13.06 -5.22
N SER A 61 -10.95 -13.06 -5.49
CA SER A 61 -10.11 -14.26 -5.42
C SER A 61 -9.19 -14.34 -4.20
N ILE A 62 -9.32 -13.41 -3.24
CA ILE A 62 -8.54 -13.45 -2.00
C ILE A 62 -9.10 -14.47 -1.01
N TRP A 63 -8.25 -14.86 -0.08
CA TRP A 63 -8.56 -15.88 0.93
C TRP A 63 -9.73 -15.45 1.82
N ASP A 64 -9.74 -14.19 2.25
CA ASP A 64 -10.76 -13.60 3.13
C ASP A 64 -12.18 -13.71 2.52
N VAL A 65 -12.27 -13.61 1.20
CA VAL A 65 -13.53 -13.74 0.46
C VAL A 65 -13.92 -15.20 0.27
N ILE A 66 -13.00 -16.05 -0.22
CA ILE A 66 -13.31 -17.43 -0.64
C ILE A 66 -13.42 -18.40 0.54
N ALA A 67 -12.48 -18.32 1.49
CA ALA A 67 -12.27 -19.37 2.48
C ALA A 67 -12.72 -18.98 3.88
N GLU A 68 -12.54 -17.71 4.26
CA GLU A 68 -12.89 -17.27 5.60
C GLU A 68 -14.38 -17.00 5.77
N ARG A 69 -14.91 -17.13 6.98
CA ARG A 69 -16.29 -16.75 7.29
C ARG A 69 -16.29 -15.35 7.87
N LEU A 70 -17.33 -14.56 7.54
CA LEU A 70 -17.49 -13.24 8.14
C LEU A 70 -17.58 -13.38 9.67
N GLY A 71 -16.80 -12.60 10.39
CA GLY A 71 -16.75 -12.59 11.84
C GLY A 71 -16.09 -11.32 12.36
N PHE A 72 -16.01 -11.19 13.68
CA PHE A 72 -15.46 -10.00 14.34
C PHE A 72 -14.06 -9.63 13.86
N MET A 73 -13.18 -10.63 13.67
CA MET A 73 -11.80 -10.39 13.20
C MET A 73 -11.75 -9.64 11.86
N LEU A 74 -12.54 -10.06 10.86
CA LEU A 74 -12.57 -9.40 9.56
C LEU A 74 -13.15 -7.99 9.65
N VAL A 75 -14.28 -7.83 10.35
CA VAL A 75 -14.92 -6.52 10.51
C VAL A 75 -14.02 -5.53 11.27
N PHE A 76 -13.35 -5.98 12.33
CA PHE A 76 -12.39 -5.19 13.07
C PHE A 76 -11.16 -4.84 12.21
N GLY A 77 -10.65 -5.80 11.47
CA GLY A 77 -9.55 -5.61 10.52
C GLY A 77 -9.87 -4.49 9.53
N ASP A 78 -11.03 -4.60 8.87
CA ASP A 78 -11.44 -3.68 7.82
C ASP A 78 -11.76 -2.27 8.36
N LEU A 79 -12.56 -2.17 9.42
CA LEU A 79 -13.10 -0.89 9.88
C LEU A 79 -12.23 -0.15 10.91
N LEU A 80 -11.36 -0.86 11.61
CA LEU A 80 -10.53 -0.27 12.68
C LEU A 80 -9.04 -0.43 12.37
N PHE A 81 -8.58 -1.65 12.10
CA PHE A 81 -7.15 -1.86 11.93
C PHE A 81 -6.61 -1.08 10.71
N ILE A 82 -7.18 -1.25 9.52
CA ILE A 82 -6.74 -0.55 8.30
C ILE A 82 -6.74 0.98 8.48
N PRO A 83 -7.87 1.64 8.78
CA PRO A 83 -7.91 3.11 8.79
C PRO A 83 -7.07 3.77 9.89
N PHE A 84 -6.91 3.13 11.06
CA PHE A 84 -6.22 3.76 12.19
C PHE A 84 -4.75 3.36 12.31
N THR A 85 -4.35 2.18 11.82
CA THR A 85 -2.93 1.79 11.86
C THR A 85 -2.17 2.26 10.63
N PHE A 86 -2.80 2.25 9.45
CA PHE A 86 -2.12 2.63 8.23
C PHE A 86 -2.00 4.15 8.06
N THR A 87 -2.56 4.95 8.98
CA THR A 87 -2.45 6.42 9.02
C THR A 87 -1.37 6.91 9.98
N ILE A 88 -0.76 6.03 10.77
CA ILE A 88 0.27 6.37 11.78
C ILE A 88 1.45 7.12 11.15
N GLN A 89 1.79 6.82 9.90
CA GLN A 89 2.90 7.42 9.16
C GLN A 89 2.71 8.92 8.91
N VAL A 90 1.48 9.45 8.86
CA VAL A 90 1.23 10.90 8.80
C VAL A 90 1.31 11.52 10.19
N CYS A 91 0.89 10.77 11.20
CA CYS A 91 0.91 11.20 12.59
C CYS A 91 2.35 11.38 13.10
N VAL A 92 3.31 10.54 12.73
CA VAL A 92 4.69 10.64 13.25
C VAL A 92 5.38 11.97 12.89
N PRO A 93 5.43 12.43 11.60
CA PRO A 93 5.97 13.74 11.25
C PRO A 93 5.19 14.90 11.88
N PHE A 94 3.87 14.77 12.02
CA PHE A 94 2.99 15.79 12.60
C PHE A 94 3.16 15.90 14.12
N PHE A 95 3.22 14.79 14.86
CA PHE A 95 3.48 14.75 16.29
C PHE A 95 4.90 15.23 16.61
N HIS A 96 5.89 14.88 15.78
CA HIS A 96 7.23 15.43 15.90
C HIS A 96 7.20 16.96 15.77
N PHE A 97 6.51 17.51 14.76
CA PHE A 97 6.36 18.96 14.63
C PHE A 97 5.60 19.61 15.80
N CYS A 98 4.54 18.99 16.31
CA CYS A 98 3.74 19.54 17.41
C CYS A 98 4.44 19.48 18.78
N ILE A 99 5.20 18.42 19.08
CA ILE A 99 5.95 18.28 20.33
C ILE A 99 7.14 19.24 20.34
N TYR A 100 7.87 19.36 19.23
CA TYR A 100 9.10 20.16 19.17
C TYR A 100 8.82 21.67 19.18
N LYS A 101 7.61 22.10 18.81
CA LYS A 101 7.19 23.50 18.97
C LYS A 101 7.05 23.93 20.44
N PHE A 102 6.97 22.99 21.38
CA PHE A 102 6.81 23.26 22.80
C PHE A 102 8.15 23.33 23.56
N ASP A 103 9.25 22.85 22.97
CA ASP A 103 10.59 22.87 23.59
C ASP A 103 11.66 23.47 22.65
N PRO A 104 12.09 24.73 22.89
CA PRO A 104 13.09 25.42 22.08
C PRO A 104 14.47 24.75 22.02
N TRP A 105 14.80 23.87 22.98
CA TRP A 105 16.11 23.20 23.02
C TRP A 105 16.25 22.08 21.97
N LEU A 106 15.14 21.53 21.50
CA LEU A 106 15.10 20.46 20.50
C LEU A 106 15.05 20.98 19.05
N VAL A 107 14.67 22.24 18.84
CA VAL A 107 14.62 22.93 17.54
C VAL A 107 16.02 23.10 16.91
N ALA A 108 17.08 23.17 17.73
CA ALA A 108 18.45 23.28 17.24
C ALA A 108 18.95 22.04 16.48
N PHE A 109 18.29 20.89 16.64
CA PHE A 109 18.65 19.62 15.99
C PHE A 109 17.82 19.31 14.73
N GLU A 110 16.86 20.18 14.37
CA GLU A 110 15.89 19.99 13.28
C GLU A 110 16.43 20.39 11.89
N LYS A 111 17.56 21.10 11.82
CA LYS A 111 18.08 21.61 10.53
C LYS A 111 18.53 20.52 9.54
N GLN A 112 18.37 19.23 9.87
CA GLN A 112 18.85 18.10 9.11
C GLN A 112 17.86 16.91 9.07
N SER A 113 16.55 17.16 9.02
CA SER A 113 15.52 16.15 8.79
C SER A 113 14.71 16.40 7.51
N GLY A 114 15.25 17.17 6.57
CA GLY A 114 14.78 17.14 5.20
C GLY A 114 15.17 15.80 4.56
N VAL A 115 14.20 15.08 3.98
CA VAL A 115 14.51 13.98 3.06
C VAL A 115 15.40 14.57 1.97
N ILE A 116 16.67 14.16 1.96
CA ILE A 116 17.59 14.57 0.89
C ILE A 116 16.91 14.17 -0.42
N PRO A 117 16.87 15.02 -1.45
CA PRO A 117 16.16 14.71 -2.71
C PRO A 117 16.51 13.33 -3.28
N LEU A 118 17.74 12.87 -3.06
CA LEU A 118 18.19 11.52 -3.38
C LEU A 118 17.38 10.40 -2.66
N TYR A 119 17.11 10.53 -1.36
CA TYR A 119 16.30 9.57 -0.62
C TYR A 119 14.86 9.55 -1.10
N ALA A 120 14.29 10.71 -1.45
CA ALA A 120 12.95 10.78 -2.04
C ALA A 120 12.89 10.03 -3.39
N ILE A 121 13.90 10.22 -4.24
CA ILE A 121 14.02 9.50 -5.52
C ILE A 121 14.12 7.99 -5.29
N LEU A 122 14.97 7.54 -4.37
CA LEU A 122 15.11 6.12 -4.04
C LEU A 122 13.81 5.52 -3.49
N ASN A 123 13.11 6.26 -2.65
CA ASN A 123 11.83 5.86 -2.08
C ASN A 123 10.74 5.72 -3.16
N CYS A 124 10.64 6.68 -4.09
CA CYS A 124 9.79 6.56 -5.28
C CYS A 124 10.16 5.37 -6.15
N PHE A 125 11.46 5.11 -6.34
CA PHE A 125 11.93 3.95 -7.11
C PHE A 125 11.50 2.63 -6.46
N ILE A 126 11.62 2.51 -5.14
CA ILE A 126 11.16 1.34 -4.37
C ILE A 126 9.65 1.15 -4.53
N PHE A 127 8.86 2.22 -4.40
CA PHE A 127 7.41 2.18 -4.58
C PHE A 127 7.03 1.70 -5.98
N ILE A 128 7.61 2.32 -7.03
CA ILE A 128 7.30 2.01 -8.43
C ILE A 128 7.72 0.58 -8.78
N LEU A 129 8.93 0.16 -8.38
CA LEU A 129 9.42 -1.19 -8.61
C LEU A 129 8.50 -2.22 -7.96
N GLY A 130 8.16 -2.00 -6.69
CA GLY A 130 7.22 -2.83 -5.95
C GLY A 130 5.87 -2.93 -6.64
N TYR A 131 5.27 -1.79 -6.96
CA TYR A 131 4.00 -1.69 -7.67
C TYR A 131 4.02 -2.46 -9.00
N LEU A 132 5.04 -2.27 -9.84
CA LEU A 132 5.15 -2.97 -11.13
C LEU A 132 5.25 -4.49 -10.95
N VAL A 133 5.98 -4.96 -9.95
CA VAL A 133 6.07 -6.39 -9.62
C VAL A 133 4.74 -6.92 -9.11
N PHE A 134 4.09 -6.22 -8.17
CA PHE A 134 2.79 -6.59 -7.62
C PHE A 134 1.72 -6.69 -8.71
N ARG A 135 1.57 -5.62 -9.50
CA ARG A 135 0.59 -5.57 -10.59
C ARG A 135 0.91 -6.57 -11.69
N GLY A 136 2.18 -6.66 -12.09
CA GLY A 136 2.63 -7.58 -13.13
C GLY A 136 2.34 -9.03 -12.77
N ALA A 137 2.71 -9.45 -11.55
CA ALA A 137 2.51 -10.82 -11.08
C ALA A 137 1.02 -11.18 -10.97
N ASN A 138 0.19 -10.28 -10.40
CA ASN A 138 -1.25 -10.51 -10.26
C ASN A 138 -1.98 -10.51 -11.60
N LYS A 139 -1.67 -9.56 -12.49
CA LYS A 139 -2.23 -9.53 -13.86
C LYS A 139 -1.88 -10.80 -14.62
N GLN A 140 -0.62 -11.26 -14.54
CA GLN A 140 -0.19 -12.50 -15.19
C GLN A 140 -0.97 -13.71 -14.65
N LYS A 141 -1.18 -13.81 -13.33
CA LYS A 141 -1.99 -14.87 -12.71
C LYS A 141 -3.43 -14.83 -13.19
N HIS A 142 -4.03 -13.64 -13.25
CA HIS A 142 -5.42 -13.47 -13.70
C HIS A 142 -5.61 -13.86 -15.16
N VAL A 143 -4.73 -13.38 -16.04
CA VAL A 143 -4.74 -13.73 -17.47
C VAL A 143 -4.58 -15.23 -17.66
N PHE A 144 -3.66 -15.86 -16.94
CA PHE A 144 -3.48 -17.31 -17.00
C PHE A 144 -4.70 -18.10 -16.53
N LYS A 145 -5.38 -17.64 -15.45
CA LYS A 145 -6.62 -18.26 -14.98
C LYS A 145 -7.77 -18.15 -15.99
N LYS A 146 -7.87 -17.03 -16.71
CA LYS A 146 -8.90 -16.82 -17.75
C LYS A 146 -8.57 -17.55 -19.06
N ASN A 147 -7.30 -17.56 -19.46
CA ASN A 147 -6.82 -18.20 -20.68
C ASN A 147 -5.49 -18.92 -20.41
N PRO A 148 -5.52 -20.25 -20.15
CA PRO A 148 -4.32 -21.03 -19.87
C PRO A 148 -3.30 -21.09 -21.02
N ASN A 149 -3.70 -20.74 -22.25
CA ASN A 149 -2.83 -20.72 -23.43
C ASN A 149 -2.22 -19.34 -23.71
N ALA A 150 -2.52 -18.33 -22.88
CA ALA A 150 -1.98 -17.00 -23.05
C ALA A 150 -0.44 -16.99 -22.92
N LEU A 151 0.22 -16.26 -23.82
CA LEU A 151 1.67 -16.13 -23.80
C LEU A 151 2.14 -15.38 -22.55
N VAL A 152 3.21 -15.87 -21.95
CA VAL A 152 3.91 -15.24 -20.84
C VAL A 152 5.25 -14.73 -21.34
N TRP A 153 5.39 -13.40 -21.37
CA TRP A 153 6.60 -12.73 -21.89
C TRP A 153 7.01 -13.26 -23.28
N GLY A 154 6.02 -13.41 -24.17
CA GLY A 154 6.22 -13.86 -25.56
C GLY A 154 6.43 -15.37 -25.75
N LYS A 155 6.40 -16.17 -24.67
CA LYS A 155 6.58 -17.63 -24.72
C LYS A 155 5.35 -18.38 -24.19
N PRO A 156 5.10 -19.62 -24.64
CA PRO A 156 4.03 -20.43 -24.06
C PRO A 156 4.29 -20.65 -22.56
N PRO A 157 3.22 -20.69 -21.73
CA PRO A 157 3.37 -20.82 -20.30
C PRO A 157 3.96 -22.18 -19.93
N LYS A 158 4.92 -22.18 -19.00
CA LYS A 158 5.46 -23.42 -18.42
C LYS A 158 4.63 -23.78 -17.20
N LEU A 159 4.13 -25.01 -17.15
CA LEU A 159 3.25 -25.48 -16.08
C LEU A 159 3.88 -26.59 -15.26
N VAL A 160 3.75 -26.49 -13.94
CA VAL A 160 4.05 -27.58 -13.02
C VAL A 160 2.76 -28.37 -12.78
N ARG A 161 2.84 -29.69 -12.98
CA ARG A 161 1.71 -30.64 -12.85
C ARG A 161 0.48 -30.22 -13.70
N GLY A 162 0.71 -29.54 -14.82
CA GLY A 162 -0.34 -29.08 -15.74
C GLY A 162 -1.31 -28.02 -15.18
N LYS A 163 -1.10 -27.51 -13.97
CA LYS A 163 -2.05 -26.60 -13.30
C LYS A 163 -1.41 -25.32 -12.74
N LEU A 164 -0.14 -25.37 -12.34
CA LEU A 164 0.53 -24.26 -11.67
C LEU A 164 1.45 -23.53 -12.65
N LEU A 165 1.30 -22.22 -12.74
CA LEU A 165 2.14 -21.38 -13.59
C LEU A 165 3.56 -21.28 -13.02
N ALA A 166 4.56 -21.62 -13.84
CA ALA A 166 5.98 -21.64 -13.50
C ALA A 166 6.82 -20.85 -14.53
N SER A 167 6.24 -19.82 -15.13
CA SER A 167 6.90 -18.89 -16.06
C SER A 167 6.57 -17.43 -15.70
N GLY A 168 7.34 -16.48 -16.22
CA GLY A 168 7.21 -15.06 -15.86
C GLY A 168 7.56 -14.81 -14.39
N TYR A 169 6.78 -13.95 -13.71
CA TYR A 169 6.98 -13.65 -12.28
C TYR A 169 6.92 -14.92 -11.40
N TRP A 170 6.02 -15.85 -11.73
CA TRP A 170 5.81 -17.10 -11.01
C TRP A 170 6.90 -18.15 -11.25
N GLY A 171 7.73 -17.97 -12.28
CA GLY A 171 8.93 -18.76 -12.52
C GLY A 171 10.16 -18.25 -11.76
N ILE A 172 10.19 -16.97 -11.39
CA ILE A 172 11.28 -16.36 -10.62
C ILE A 172 11.13 -16.72 -9.14
N ALA A 173 9.93 -16.54 -8.58
CA ALA A 173 9.64 -16.84 -7.19
C ALA A 173 8.20 -17.31 -7.02
N ARG A 174 7.96 -18.17 -6.03
CA ARG A 174 6.62 -18.72 -5.71
C ARG A 174 5.62 -17.62 -5.32
N HIS A 175 6.10 -16.54 -4.69
CA HIS A 175 5.28 -15.43 -4.20
C HIS A 175 5.89 -14.08 -4.59
N CYS A 176 6.18 -13.90 -5.89
CA CYS A 176 6.75 -12.65 -6.38
C CYS A 176 5.84 -11.43 -6.12
N ASN A 177 4.52 -11.64 -6.16
CA ASN A 177 3.54 -10.62 -5.81
C ASN A 177 3.65 -10.13 -4.36
N TYR A 178 4.04 -10.98 -3.40
CA TYR A 178 4.20 -10.57 -2.01
C TYR A 178 5.41 -9.65 -1.82
N LEU A 179 6.52 -9.95 -2.51
CA LEU A 179 7.66 -9.02 -2.58
C LEU A 179 7.21 -7.67 -3.17
N GLY A 180 6.39 -7.72 -4.22
CA GLY A 180 5.80 -6.53 -4.82
C GLY A 180 4.88 -5.73 -3.90
N ASP A 181 4.32 -6.32 -2.84
CA ASP A 181 3.44 -5.65 -1.88
C ASP A 181 4.22 -5.14 -0.65
N ILE A 182 5.27 -5.87 -0.25
CA ILE A 182 6.19 -5.44 0.81
C ILE A 182 6.95 -4.18 0.41
N LEU A 183 7.38 -4.04 -0.85
CA LEU A 183 8.15 -2.87 -1.29
C LEU A 183 7.33 -1.55 -1.19
N PRO A 184 6.08 -1.47 -1.66
CA PRO A 184 5.20 -0.32 -1.41
C PRO A 184 4.96 -0.08 0.07
N ALA A 185 4.72 -1.13 0.86
CA ALA A 185 4.55 -1.01 2.31
C ALA A 185 5.78 -0.38 3.01
N LEU A 186 6.99 -0.78 2.60
CA LEU A 186 8.24 -0.17 3.05
C LEU A 186 8.31 1.29 2.62
N SER A 187 7.94 1.61 1.38
CA SER A 187 7.97 2.99 0.91
C SER A 187 6.96 3.92 1.57
N PHE A 188 5.87 3.40 2.16
CA PHE A 188 4.99 4.20 3.02
C PHE A 188 5.70 4.61 4.32
N SER A 189 6.60 3.77 4.84
CA SER A 189 7.23 3.97 6.15
C SER A 189 8.55 4.76 6.06
N LEU A 190 9.32 4.60 4.99
CA LEU A 190 10.59 5.30 4.77
C LEU A 190 10.53 6.85 4.90
N PRO A 191 9.46 7.55 4.47
CA PRO A 191 9.31 8.99 4.69
C PRO A 191 9.32 9.42 6.16
N CYS A 192 9.04 8.51 7.10
CA CYS A 192 9.04 8.79 8.54
C CYS A 192 10.45 8.95 9.13
N GLY A 193 11.51 8.62 8.37
CA GLY A 193 12.89 8.67 8.85
C GLY A 193 13.25 7.51 9.78
N THR A 194 14.43 7.58 10.39
CA THR A 194 15.02 6.50 11.21
C THR A 194 15.07 6.83 12.71
N ARG A 195 14.51 7.97 13.13
CA ARG A 195 14.52 8.39 14.52
C ARG A 195 13.20 7.98 15.18
N CYS A 196 13.24 6.87 15.92
CA CYS A 196 12.25 6.52 16.94
C CYS A 196 12.54 7.31 18.23
#